data_AF-A0A6V7KHA7-F1
#
_entry.id   AF-A0A6V7KHA7-F1
#
_cell.length_a   1.000
_cell.length_b   1.000
_cell.length_c   1.000
_cell.angle_alpha   90.00
_cell.angle_beta   90.00
_cell.angle_gamma   90.00
#
_symmetry.space_group_name_H-M   'P 1'
#
loop_
_entity.id
_entity.type
_entity.pdbx_description
1 polymer ?
#
loop_
_entity_poly.entity_id
_entity_poly.type
_entity_poly.pdbx_seq_one_letter_code
_entity_poly.pdbx_strand_id
1 'polypeptide(L)' 'IFSQISDSNGHMIHWKFSEYLKEIMTLPAAVYESPSFPYADGLAATIFPP' A
#
# COMPACT_ATOMS: atom_id res chain seq x y z
N ILE A 1 -7.26 -2.31 -9.88
CA ILE A 1 -6.43 -2.07 -8.67
C ILE A 1 -7.32 -1.85 -7.45
N PHE A 2 -8.06 -0.73 -7.35
CA PHE A 2 -8.95 -0.50 -6.20
C PHE A 2 -9.96 -1.64 -5.98
N SER A 3 -10.56 -2.17 -7.06
CA SER A 3 -11.45 -3.34 -7.01
C SER A 3 -10.82 -4.61 -6.41
N GLN A 4 -9.49 -4.75 -6.37
CA GLN A 4 -8.82 -5.91 -5.77
C GLN A 4 -8.66 -5.77 -4.24
N ILE A 5 -8.57 -4.52 -3.75
CA ILE A 5 -8.40 -4.20 -2.34
C ILE A 5 -9.72 -3.82 -1.66
N SER A 6 -10.84 -3.78 -2.39
CA SER A 6 -12.16 -3.44 -1.87
C SER A 6 -13.09 -4.65 -1.74
N ASP A 7 -14.10 -4.53 -0.87
CA ASP A 7 -15.17 -5.51 -0.73
C ASP A 7 -16.25 -5.37 -1.83
N SER A 8 -17.27 -6.22 -1.79
CA SER A 8 -18.39 -6.18 -2.75
C SER A 8 -19.25 -4.92 -2.63
N ASN A 9 -19.15 -4.17 -1.53
CA ASN A 9 -19.85 -2.91 -1.31
C ASN A 9 -19.00 -1.70 -1.76
N GLY A 10 -17.77 -1.93 -2.23
CA GLY A 10 -16.85 -0.89 -2.66
C GLY A 10 -16.03 -0.28 -1.53
N HIS A 11 -16.11 -0.81 -0.30
CA HIS A 11 -15.28 -0.34 0.80
C HIS A 11 -13.88 -0.94 0.73
N MET A 12 -12.86 -0.10 0.89
CA MET A 12 -11.48 -0.55 0.95
C MET A 12 -11.24 -1.41 2.19
N ILE A 13 -10.62 -2.57 2.00
CA ILE A 13 -10.22 -3.46 3.08
C ILE A 13 -8.80 -3.08 3.50
N HIS A 14 -8.65 -2.49 4.68
CA HIS A 14 -7.39 -1.87 5.13
C HIS A 14 -6.18 -2.81 5.10
N TRP A 15 -6.33 -4.08 5.52
CA TRP A 15 -5.23 -5.03 5.48
C TRP A 15 -4.81 -5.38 4.03
N LYS A 16 -5.77 -5.45 3.08
CA LYS A 16 -5.45 -5.68 1.66
C LYS A 16 -4.70 -4.50 1.08
N PHE A 17 -5.09 -3.29 1.45
CA PHE A 17 -4.35 -2.07 1.08
C PHE A 17 -2.91 -2.10 1.62
N SER A 18 -2.72 -2.52 2.86
CA SER A 18 -1.37 -2.65 3.46
C SER A 18 -0.49 -3.64 2.70
N GLU A 19 -1.01 -4.83 2.37
CA GLU A 19 -0.27 -5.82 1.59
C GLU A 19 0.02 -5.32 0.16
N TYR A 20 -0.98 -4.71 -0.48
CA TYR A 20 -0.81 -4.12 -1.81
C TYR A 20 0.27 -3.02 -1.80
N LEU A 21 0.25 -2.13 -0.81
CA LEU A 21 1.23 -1.06 -0.67
C LEU A 21 2.64 -1.62 -0.52
N LYS A 22 2.81 -2.68 0.26
CA LYS A 22 4.09 -3.36 0.42
C LYS A 22 4.59 -3.95 -0.91
N GLU A 23 3.72 -4.64 -1.64
CA GLU A 23 4.07 -5.26 -2.92
C GLU A 23 4.47 -4.21 -3.95
N ILE A 24 3.70 -3.13 -4.11
CA ILE A 24 4.05 -2.10 -5.10
C ILE A 24 5.34 -1.38 -4.76
N MET A 25 5.69 -1.23 -3.48
CA MET A 25 6.94 -0.57 -3.06
C MET A 25 8.18 -1.44 -3.33
N THR A 26 8.00 -2.74 -3.60
CA THR A 26 9.12 -3.58 -4.08
C THR A 26 9.59 -3.19 -5.47
N LEU A 27 8.70 -2.63 -6.31
CA LEU A 27 9.02 -2.22 -7.68
C LEU A 27 9.99 -1.03 -7.73
N PRO A 28 9.73 0.13 -7.09
CA PRO A 28 10.71 1.22 -7.04
C PRO A 28 11.97 0.82 -6.27
N ALA A 29 11.85 -0.05 -5.26
CA ALA A 29 13.03 -0.57 -4.57
C ALA A 29 13.96 -1.38 -5.49
N ALA A 30 13.40 -2.18 -6.41
CA ALA A 30 14.16 -2.97 -7.36
C ALA A 30 14.94 -2.13 -8.40
N VAL A 31 14.51 -0.89 -8.64
CA VAL A 31 15.22 0.07 -9.51
C VAL A 31 16.03 1.11 -8.73
N TYR A 32 16.34 0.83 -7.46
CA TYR A 32 17.14 1.69 -6.57
C TYR A 32 16.50 3.06 -6.26
N GLU A 33 15.19 3.19 -6.35
CA GLU A 33 14.44 4.41 -6.06
C GLU A 33 13.81 4.45 -4.65
N SER A 34 14.22 3.56 -3.75
CA SER A 34 13.80 3.59 -2.33
C SER A 34 13.99 4.95 -1.64
N PRO A 35 14.99 5.81 -1.95
CA PRO A 35 15.09 7.13 -1.37
C PRO A 35 13.93 8.07 -1.75
N SER A 36 13.40 7.93 -2.96
CA SER A 36 12.25 8.70 -3.45
C SER A 36 10.92 8.10 -2.99
N PHE A 37 10.87 6.77 -2.87
CA PHE A 37 9.69 6.02 -2.45
C PHE A 37 9.99 5.14 -1.24
N PRO A 38 10.18 5.72 -0.05
CA PRO A 38 10.48 4.95 1.14
C PRO A 38 9.26 4.17 1.60
N TYR A 39 9.49 2.91 2.00
CA TYR A 39 8.50 2.08 2.68
C TYR A 39 8.95 1.78 4.11
N ALA A 40 8.00 1.85 5.04
CA ALA A 40 8.18 1.46 6.44
C ALA A 40 6.96 0.66 6.91
N ASP A 41 7.17 -0.27 7.85
CA ASP A 41 6.06 -1.00 8.46
C ASP A 41 5.10 -0.03 9.16
N GLY A 42 3.81 -0.15 8.85
CA GLY A 42 2.78 0.75 9.35
C GLY A 42 2.53 2.01 8.50
N LEU A 43 3.24 2.22 7.39
CA LEU A 43 2.99 3.34 6.46
C LEU A 43 1.52 3.40 6.02
N ALA A 44 0.89 2.26 5.77
CA ALA A 44 -0.53 2.21 5.39
C ALA A 44 -1.44 2.88 6.42
N ALA A 45 -1.12 2.75 7.72
CA ALA A 45 -1.90 3.34 8.81
C ALA A 45 -1.70 4.86 8.95
N THR A 46 -0.63 5.43 8.37
CA THR A 46 -0.41 6.89 8.40
C THR A 46 -1.12 7.60 7.27
N ILE A 47 -1.55 6.88 6.22
CA ILE A 47 -2.24 7.44 5.05
C ILE A 47 -3.69 7.80 5.39
N PHE A 48 -4.33 6.98 6.23
CA PHE A 48 -5.69 7.19 6.71
C PHE A 48 -5.69 7.30 8.24
N PRO A 49 -5.35 8.48 8.78
CA PRO A 49 -5.45 8.72 10.22
C PRO A 49 -6.92 8.56 10.70
N PRO A 50 -7.12 8.23 11.99
CA PRO A 50 -8.45 8.04 12.58
C PRO A 50 -9.32 9.30 12.55
#